data_AF-A0A8R2MB25-F1
#
_entry.id   AF-A0A8R2MB25-F1
#
_cell.length_a   1.000
_cell.length_b   1.000
_cell.length_c   1.000
_cell.angle_alpha   90.00
_cell.angle_beta   90.00
_cell.angle_gamma   90.00
#
_symmetry.space_group_name_H-M   'P 1'
#
loop_
_entity.id
_entity.type
_entity.pdbx_description
1 polymer ?
#
loop_
_entity_poly.entity_id
_entity_poly.type
_entity_poly.pdbx_seq_one_letter_code
_entity_poly.pdbx_strand_id
1 'polypeptide(L)'
;MSQWFNLVNKKNALLRRQMQLNILEQEEDLSRRCELLARELRLSLGVDEWRKTPGQKRRERLLLQELLSAVNERDRLVQEMDEQEKAIADDDAIERNLSHVEIQRKNNCILQ
;
A
#
# COMPACT_ATOMS: atom_id res chain seq x y z
N MET A 1 -27.54 10.02 -19.13
CA MET A 1 -26.07 9.96 -19.26
C MET A 1 -25.35 10.56 -18.05
N SER A 2 -25.64 11.81 -17.63
CA SER A 2 -24.91 12.46 -16.53
C SER A 2 -25.02 11.78 -15.15
N GLN A 3 -26.20 11.26 -14.78
CA GLN A 3 -26.38 10.59 -13.49
C GLN A 3 -25.57 9.29 -13.37
N TRP A 4 -25.54 8.49 -14.44
CA TRP A 4 -24.75 7.27 -14.49
C TRP A 4 -23.26 7.56 -14.35
N PHE A 5 -22.75 8.56 -15.09
CA PHE A 5 -21.35 8.99 -15.00
C PHE A 5 -20.97 9.43 -13.58
N ASN A 6 -21.81 10.26 -12.94
CA ASN A 6 -21.59 10.67 -11.55
C ASN A 6 -21.57 9.49 -10.57
N LEU A 7 -22.44 8.49 -10.75
CA LEU A 7 -22.46 7.30 -9.90
C LEU A 7 -21.22 6.43 -10.09
N VAL A 8 -20.75 6.27 -11.33
CA VAL A 8 -19.50 5.56 -11.63
C VAL A 8 -18.31 6.26 -11.00
N ASN A 9 -18.20 7.59 -11.12
CA ASN A 9 -17.11 8.35 -10.49
C ASN A 9 -17.13 8.24 -8.96
N LYS A 10 -18.31 8.32 -8.34
CA LYS A 10 -18.45 8.08 -6.88
C LYS A 10 -18.02 6.67 -6.49
N LYS A 11 -18.43 5.65 -7.24
CA LYS A 11 -18.01 4.27 -7.01
C LYS A 11 -16.48 4.14 -7.12
N ASN A 12 -15.87 4.71 -8.16
CA ASN A 12 -14.43 4.66 -8.36
C ASN A 12 -13.67 5.37 -7.22
N ALA A 13 -14.15 6.53 -6.75
CA ALA A 13 -13.58 7.22 -5.60
C ALA A 13 -13.65 6.38 -4.31
N LEU A 14 -14.79 5.70 -4.07
CA LEU A 14 -14.94 4.80 -2.93
C LEU A 14 -14.01 3.59 -3.03
N LEU A 15 -13.86 2.98 -4.21
CA LEU A 15 -12.96 1.85 -4.42
C LEU A 15 -11.49 2.25 -4.15
N ARG A 16 -11.05 3.41 -4.63
CA ARG A 16 -9.71 3.94 -4.33
C ARG A 16 -9.50 4.12 -2.83
N ARG A 17 -10.49 4.72 -2.15
CA ARG A 17 -10.42 4.91 -0.69
C ARG A 17 -10.36 3.58 0.06
N GLN A 18 -11.16 2.60 -0.35
CA GLN A 18 -11.14 1.27 0.26
C GLN A 18 -9.79 0.59 0.07
N MET A 19 -9.20 0.68 -1.13
CA MET A 19 -7.89 0.11 -1.42
C MET A 19 -6.80 0.70 -0.51
N GLN A 20 -6.76 2.03 -0.38
CA GLN A 20 -5.83 2.71 0.53
C GLN A 20 -6.00 2.30 1.99
N LEU A 21 -7.26 2.17 2.45
CA LEU A 21 -7.54 1.72 3.81
C LEU A 21 -7.08 0.28 4.06
N ASN A 22 -7.25 -0.61 3.07
CA ASN A 22 -6.76 -1.98 3.17
C ASN A 22 -5.22 -2.05 3.29
N ILE A 23 -4.50 -1.21 2.53
CA ILE A 23 -3.03 -1.15 2.63
C ILE A 23 -2.61 -0.68 4.02
N LEU A 24 -3.26 0.36 4.56
CA LEU A 24 -2.97 0.88 5.89
C LEU A 24 -3.24 -0.16 6.99
N GLU A 25 -4.36 -0.89 6.89
CA GLU A 25 -4.69 -1.97 7.83
C GLU A 25 -3.62 -3.08 7.79
N GLN A 26 -3.19 -3.50 6.59
CA GLN A 26 -2.13 -4.49 6.43
C GLN A 26 -0.78 -3.99 6.97
N GLU A 27 -0.45 -2.70 6.79
CA GLU A 27 0.77 -2.12 7.33
C GLU A 27 0.74 -2.12 8.87
N GLU A 28 -0.39 -1.76 9.48
CA GLU A 28 -0.57 -1.78 10.93
C GLU A 28 -0.39 -3.19 11.50
N ASP A 29 -1.01 -4.19 10.88
CA ASP A 29 -0.89 -5.60 11.26
C ASP A 29 0.56 -6.09 11.16
N LEU A 30 1.26 -5.76 10.07
CA LEU A 30 2.68 -6.08 9.89
C LEU A 30 3.56 -5.37 10.93
N SER A 31 3.27 -4.10 11.23
CA SER A 31 4.00 -3.34 12.24
C SER A 31 3.88 -4.01 13.61
N ARG A 32 2.66 -4.36 14.02
CA ARG A 32 2.40 -5.08 15.27
C ARG A 32 3.10 -6.43 15.31
N ARG A 33 3.10 -7.17 14.20
CA ARG A 33 3.82 -8.46 14.10
C ARG A 33 5.33 -8.26 14.25
N CYS A 34 5.91 -7.26 13.58
CA CYS A 34 7.32 -6.92 13.68
C CYS A 34 7.72 -6.56 15.12
N GLU A 35 6.90 -5.79 15.84
CA GLU A 35 7.15 -5.43 17.24
C GLU A 35 7.21 -6.67 18.15
N LEU A 36 6.25 -7.59 17.99
CA LEU A 36 6.22 -8.85 18.76
C LEU A 36 7.43 -9.74 18.46
N LEU A 37 7.77 -9.92 17.18
CA LEU A 37 8.95 -10.69 16.75
C LEU A 37 10.25 -10.07 17.27
N ALA A 38 10.40 -8.75 17.14
CA ALA A 38 11.59 -8.04 17.62
C ALA A 38 11.72 -8.06 19.14
N ARG A 39 10.60 -8.05 19.87
CA ARG A 39 10.58 -8.22 21.33
C ARG A 39 11.04 -9.62 21.72
N GLU A 40 10.50 -10.65 21.08
CA GLU A 40 10.89 -12.04 21.35
C GLU A 40 12.36 -12.29 21.02
N LEU A 41 12.83 -11.79 19.88
CA LEU A 41 14.23 -11.90 19.48
C LEU A 41 15.16 -11.21 20.48
N ARG A 42 14.81 -10.01 20.97
CA ARG A 42 15.56 -9.31 22.02
C ARG A 42 15.67 -10.12 23.31
N LEU A 43 14.59 -10.79 23.73
CA LEU A 43 14.61 -11.66 24.90
C LEU A 43 15.55 -12.86 24.70
N SER A 44 15.55 -13.46 23.51
CA SER A 44 16.46 -14.57 23.20
C SER A 44 17.93 -14.16 23.14
N LEU A 45 18.21 -13.00 22.52
CA LEU A 45 19.55 -12.43 22.42
C LEU A 45 20.12 -11.99 23.78
N GLY A 46 19.28 -11.81 24.81
CA GLY A 46 19.72 -11.50 26.18
C GLY A 46 20.43 -12.66 26.89
N VAL A 47 20.43 -13.86 26.31
CA VAL A 47 21.20 -15.02 26.81
C VAL A 47 22.58 -15.04 26.16
N ASP A 48 23.65 -15.24 26.94
CA ASP A 48 25.00 -15.36 26.38
C ASP A 48 25.15 -16.53 25.40
N GLU A 49 25.87 -16.32 24.31
CA GLU A 49 26.04 -17.29 23.21
C GLU A 49 26.56 -18.67 23.63
N TRP A 50 27.42 -18.71 24.65
CA TRP A 50 28.01 -19.95 25.17
C TRP A 50 27.00 -20.76 26.02
N ARG A 51 25.92 -20.12 26.49
CA ARG A 51 24.83 -20.74 27.26
C ARG A 51 23.66 -21.17 26.38
N LYS A 52 23.62 -20.74 25.12
CA LYS A 52 22.51 -21.05 24.20
C LYS A 52 22.57 -22.49 23.71
N THR A 53 21.46 -23.20 23.88
CA THR A 53 21.23 -24.51 23.29
C THR A 53 21.10 -24.42 21.76
N PRO A 54 21.34 -25.52 21.02
CA PRO A 54 21.09 -25.56 19.57
C PRO A 54 19.64 -25.20 19.20
N GLY A 55 18.68 -25.57 20.05
CA GLY A 55 17.27 -25.21 19.88
C GLY A 55 17.02 -23.71 19.98
N GLN A 56 17.63 -23.02 20.96
CA GLN A 56 17.54 -21.56 21.08
C GLN A 56 18.15 -20.85 19.87
N LYS A 57 19.35 -21.28 19.41
CA LYS A 57 19.97 -20.72 18.20
C LYS A 57 19.10 -20.94 16.96
N ARG A 58 18.39 -22.07 16.87
CA ARG A 58 17.43 -22.32 15.78
C ARG A 58 16.23 -21.38 15.87
N ARG A 59 15.67 -21.17 17.05
CA ARG A 59 14.55 -20.24 17.27
C ARG A 59 14.93 -18.81 16.89
N GLU A 60 16.11 -18.34 17.27
CA GLU A 60 16.61 -17.01 16.89
C GLU A 60 16.71 -16.83 15.37
N ARG A 61 17.24 -17.84 14.67
CA ARG A 61 17.30 -17.81 13.20
C ARG A 61 15.91 -17.72 12.57
N LEU A 62 14.94 -18.46 13.10
CA LEU A 62 13.55 -18.42 12.60
C LEU A 62 12.90 -17.06 12.88
N LEU A 63 13.07 -16.51 14.09
CA LEU A 63 12.56 -15.18 14.44
C LEU A 63 13.15 -14.09 13.54
N LEU A 64 14.45 -14.14 13.27
CA LEU A 64 15.11 -13.21 12.36
C LEU A 64 14.60 -13.34 10.93
N GLN A 65 14.41 -14.58 10.44
CA GLN A 65 13.86 -14.84 9.11
C GLN A 65 12.42 -14.31 8.98
N GLU A 66 11.58 -14.53 9.99
CA GLU A 66 10.22 -14.00 10.01
C GLU A 66 10.20 -12.47 10.06
N LEU A 67 11.08 -11.84 10.85
CA LEU A 67 11.19 -10.39 10.92
C LEU A 67 11.59 -9.80 9.56
N LEU A 68 12.60 -10.39 8.89
CA LEU A 68 13.00 -9.98 7.54
C LEU A 68 11.85 -10.13 6.54
N SER A 69 11.10 -11.23 6.61
CA SER A 69 9.94 -11.44 5.75
C SER A 69 8.86 -10.36 5.97
N ALA A 70 8.60 -9.99 7.22
CA ALA A 70 7.60 -8.98 7.55
C ALA A 70 8.05 -7.57 7.12
N VAL A 71 9.34 -7.24 7.23
CA VAL A 71 9.91 -5.99 6.70
C VAL A 71 9.79 -5.94 5.18
N ASN A 72 10.17 -7.00 4.47
CA ASN A 72 10.04 -7.07 3.02
C ASN A 72 8.58 -6.92 2.56
N GLU A 73 7.62 -7.46 3.32
CA GLU A 73 6.20 -7.30 3.01
C GLU A 73 5.74 -5.85 3.19
N ARG A 74 6.22 -5.16 4.23
CA ARG A 74 5.97 -3.71 4.39
C ARG A 74 6.54 -2.90 3.24
N ASP A 75 7.75 -3.22 2.79
CA ASP A 75 8.36 -2.54 1.65
C ASP A 75 7.53 -2.72 0.36
N ARG A 76 6.91 -3.90 0.17
CA ARG A 76 5.98 -4.13 -0.94
C ARG A 76 4.72 -3.28 -0.83
N LEU A 77 4.13 -3.17 0.35
CA LEU A 77 2.94 -2.32 0.56
C LEU A 77 3.22 -0.85 0.26
N VAL A 78 4.42 -0.36 0.63
CA VAL A 78 4.84 1.01 0.29
C VAL A 78 4.95 1.19 -1.22
N GLN A 79 5.53 0.21 -1.93
CA GLN A 79 5.61 0.24 -3.40
C GLN A 79 4.21 0.20 -4.04
N GLU A 80 3.33 -0.67 -3.55
CA GLU A 80 1.95 -0.77 -4.05
C GLU A 80 1.19 0.55 -3.86
N MET A 81 1.36 1.21 -2.70
CA MET A 81 0.73 2.51 -2.44
C MET A 81 1.24 3.60 -3.41
N ASP A 82 2.55 3.66 -3.66
CA ASP A 82 3.15 4.61 -4.62
C ASP A 82 2.69 4.34 -6.06
N GLU A 83 2.61 3.08 -6.47
CA GLU A 83 2.07 2.69 -7.78
C GLU A 83 0.59 3.08 -7.93
N GLN A 84 -0.22 2.88 -6.87
CA GLN A 84 -1.62 3.31 -6.86
C GLN A 84 -1.74 4.83 -6.95
N GLU A 85 -0.94 5.59 -6.20
CA GLU A 85 -0.96 7.06 -6.25
C GLU A 85 -0.61 7.59 -7.65
N LYS A 86 0.39 6.99 -8.31
CA LYS A 86 0.76 7.32 -9.69
C LYS A 86 -0.38 7.06 -10.67
N ALA A 87 -1.00 5.88 -10.59
CA ALA A 87 -2.13 5.54 -11.46
C ALA A 87 -3.32 6.50 -11.28
N ILE A 88 -3.60 6.93 -10.05
CA ILE A 88 -4.65 7.91 -9.75
C ILE A 88 -4.30 9.29 -10.34
N ALA A 89 -3.05 9.72 -10.22
CA ALA A 89 -2.61 10.99 -10.79
C ALA A 89 -2.69 11.00 -12.33
N ASP A 90 -2.36 9.88 -12.97
CA ASP A 90 -2.48 9.71 -14.41
C ASP A 90 -3.95 9.75 -14.87
N ASP A 91 -4.86 9.07 -14.15
CA ASP A 91 -6.30 9.13 -14.40
C ASP A 91 -6.84 10.57 -14.29
N ASP A 92 -6.46 11.31 -13.24
CA ASP A 92 -6.84 12.71 -13.04
C ASP A 92 -6.30 13.61 -14.18
N ALA A 93 -5.10 13.35 -14.68
CA ALA A 93 -4.53 14.06 -15.81
C ALA A 93 -5.30 13.78 -17.11
N ILE A 94 -5.72 12.54 -17.35
CA ILE A 94 -6.57 12.15 -18.47
C ILE A 94 -7.92 12.88 -18.38
N GLU A 95 -8.57 12.90 -17.21
CA GLU A 95 -9.86 13.58 -17.03
C GLU A 95 -9.76 15.09 -17.33
N ARG A 96 -8.70 15.76 -16.86
CA ARG A 96 -8.44 17.18 -17.18
C ARG A 96 -8.23 17.39 -18.68
N ASN A 97 -7.42 16.55 -19.32
CA ASN A 97 -7.15 16.66 -20.76
C ASN A 97 -8.43 16.45 -21.59
N LEU A 98 -9.26 15.46 -21.24
CA LEU A 98 -10.55 15.22 -21.89
C LEU A 98 -11.50 16.41 -21.72
N SER A 99 -11.58 16.99 -20.52
CA SER A 99 -12.39 18.18 -20.27
C SER A 99 -11.93 19.39 -21.12
N HIS A 100 -10.61 19.55 -21.29
CA HIS A 100 -10.04 20.61 -22.12
C HIS A 100 -10.39 20.40 -23.61
N VAL A 101 -10.30 19.16 -24.11
CA VAL A 101 -10.69 18.81 -25.48
C VAL A 101 -12.19 19.05 -25.72
N GLU A 102 -13.06 18.71 -24.76
CA GLU A 102 -14.49 19.01 -24.85
C GLU A 102 -14.77 20.53 -24.92
N ILE A 103 -14.06 21.34 -24.13
CA ILE A 103 -14.19 22.80 -24.16
C ILE A 103 -13.69 23.36 -25.51
N GLN A 104 -12.55 22.89 -26.02
CA GLN A 104 -12.04 23.31 -27.32
C GLN A 104 -12.99 22.94 -28.48
N ARG A 105 -13.61 21.75 -28.46
CA ARG A 105 -14.61 21.36 -29.45
C ARG A 105 -15.84 22.26 -29.42
N LYS A 106 -16.33 22.65 -28.24
CA LYS A 106 -17.45 23.61 -28.11
C LYS A 106 -17.10 24.99 -28.68
N ASN A 107 -15.86 25.43 -28.55
CA ASN A 107 -15.40 26.73 -29.07
C ASN A 107 -15.13 26.71 -30.58
N ASN A 108 -14.77 25.55 -31.16
CA ASN A 108 -14.46 25.42 -32.58
C ASN A 108 -15.68 25.06 -33.46
N CYS A 109 -16.82 24.72 -32.86
CA CYS A 109 -18.08 24.53 -33.60
C CYS A 109 -18.84 25.86 -33.72
N ILE A 110 -18.44 26.70 -34.67
CA ILE A 110 -19.32 27.73 -35.22
C ILE A 110 -20.15 27.05 -36.30
N LEU A 111 -21.44 26.80 -36.03
CA LEU A 111 -22.39 26.41 -37.08
C LEU A 111 -22.61 27.64 -37.97
N GLN A 112 -22.07 27.59 -39.19
CA GLN A 112 -22.32 28.55 -40.26
C GLN A 112 -23.58 28.19 -41.03
#